data_AF-A0AA36IHX6-F1
#
_entry.id   AF-A0AA36IHX6-F1
#
_cell.length_a   1.000
_cell.length_b   1.000
_cell.length_c   1.000
_cell.angle_alpha   90.00
_cell.angle_beta   90.00
_cell.angle_gamma   90.00
#
_symmetry.space_group_name_H-M   'P 1'
#
loop_
_entity.id
_entity.type
_entity.pdbx_description
1 polymer ?
#
loop_
_entity_poly.entity_id
_entity_poly.type
_entity_poly.pdbx_seq_one_letter_code
_entity_poly.pdbx_strand_id
1 'polypeptide(L)'
;MWILLLLNLVVSEADKSCPYYQASGCILDQMEKVCEGEANEMITPSAEENIWMCCCPNPYVPCSSNESDETCVKAIRKQLKDHGSLGLDGLLEVRKTLLGSSEQCGGFFLDTVTPICKEWPSAMPKLMCEMLTWQWEELGDGNSEEFAQFSCPMIEANRASDGNSRKGHALSWDPQRREL
;
A
#
# COMPACT_ATOMS: atom_id res chain seq x y z
N MET A 1 -36.88 -4.09 9.77
CA MET A 1 -36.40 -4.10 8.36
C MET A 1 -35.44 -2.93 8.24
N TRP A 2 -34.25 -3.10 7.65
CA TRP A 2 -33.09 -2.16 7.58
C TRP A 2 -31.95 -2.34 8.61
N ILE A 3 -31.46 -3.56 8.81
CA ILE A 3 -30.08 -3.81 9.29
C ILE A 3 -29.57 -4.97 8.44
N LEU A 4 -28.86 -4.73 7.32
CA LEU A 4 -28.11 -5.77 6.57
C LEU A 4 -27.32 -5.24 5.35
N LEU A 5 -26.86 -3.98 5.34
CA LEU A 5 -26.10 -3.41 4.20
C LEU A 5 -24.89 -2.57 4.62
N LEU A 6 -24.20 -2.94 5.70
CA LEU A 6 -22.91 -2.35 6.12
C LEU A 6 -21.77 -3.39 6.17
N LEU A 7 -21.91 -4.52 5.47
CA LEU A 7 -21.01 -5.68 5.62
C LEU A 7 -19.95 -5.84 4.52
N ASN A 8 -19.82 -4.89 3.59
CA ASN A 8 -18.90 -5.01 2.45
C ASN A 8 -17.69 -4.05 2.49
N LEU A 9 -17.38 -3.46 3.64
CA LEU A 9 -16.24 -2.52 3.80
C LEU A 9 -15.18 -3.01 4.78
N VAL A 10 -15.35 -4.19 5.37
CA VAL A 10 -14.31 -4.82 6.19
C VAL A 10 -13.42 -5.61 5.25
N VAL A 11 -12.12 -5.30 5.21
CA VAL A 11 -11.11 -6.20 4.63
C VAL A 11 -11.26 -7.54 5.36
N SER A 12 -11.74 -8.54 4.62
CA SER A 12 -12.01 -9.85 5.16
C SER A 12 -10.71 -10.60 5.42
N GLU A 13 -10.71 -11.61 6.29
CA GLU A 13 -9.56 -12.52 6.38
C GLU A 13 -9.23 -13.19 5.03
N ALA A 14 -10.22 -13.32 4.13
CA ALA A 14 -9.98 -13.81 2.78
C ALA A 14 -9.10 -12.84 1.96
N ASP A 15 -9.13 -11.54 2.24
CA ASP A 15 -8.27 -10.57 1.56
C ASP A 15 -6.80 -10.73 1.99
N LYS A 16 -6.54 -11.18 3.22
CA LYS A 16 -5.18 -11.54 3.69
C LYS A 16 -4.61 -12.79 3.00
N SER A 17 -5.43 -13.55 2.28
CA SER A 17 -4.95 -14.66 1.46
C SER A 17 -4.29 -14.20 0.14
N CYS A 18 -4.54 -12.96 -0.29
CA CYS A 18 -3.85 -12.40 -1.44
C CYS A 18 -2.35 -12.27 -1.15
N PRO A 19 -1.45 -12.82 -1.99
CA PRO A 19 0.00 -12.74 -1.78
C PRO A 19 0.52 -11.29 -1.80
N TYR A 20 -0.26 -10.37 -2.36
CA TYR A 20 0.07 -8.95 -2.45
C TYR A 20 -0.67 -8.07 -1.43
N TYR A 21 -1.33 -8.64 -0.42
CA TYR A 21 -2.02 -7.85 0.62
C TYR A 21 -1.08 -6.82 1.26
N GLN A 22 0.09 -7.27 1.69
CA GLN A 22 1.10 -6.43 2.33
C GLN A 22 1.66 -5.35 1.38
N ALA A 23 2.00 -5.74 0.15
CA ALA A 23 2.49 -4.81 -0.86
C ALA A 23 1.41 -3.76 -1.23
N SER A 24 0.15 -4.19 -1.38
CA SER A 24 -1.00 -3.34 -1.69
C SER A 24 -1.20 -2.27 -0.62
N GLY A 25 -1.25 -2.66 0.65
CA GLY A 25 -1.41 -1.73 1.77
C GLY A 25 -0.26 -0.74 1.88
N CYS A 26 0.97 -1.22 1.76
CA CYS A 26 2.17 -0.36 1.73
C CYS A 26 2.15 0.62 0.56
N ILE A 27 1.73 0.21 -0.64
CA ILE A 27 1.62 1.12 -1.79
C ILE A 27 0.56 2.20 -1.55
N LEU A 28 -0.56 1.88 -0.90
CA LEU A 28 -1.58 2.87 -0.55
C LEU A 28 -1.05 3.88 0.48
N ASP A 29 -0.30 3.44 1.49
CA ASP A 29 0.39 4.33 2.44
C ASP A 29 1.38 5.27 1.71
N GLN A 30 2.11 4.75 0.71
CA GLN A 30 2.99 5.58 -0.11
C GLN A 30 2.22 6.57 -1.00
N MET A 31 0.98 6.27 -1.41
CA MET A 31 0.13 7.24 -2.12
C MET A 31 -0.20 8.44 -1.23
N GLU A 32 -0.46 8.21 0.06
CA GLU A 32 -0.64 9.28 1.04
C GLU A 32 0.61 10.17 1.15
N LYS A 33 1.79 9.57 1.38
CA LYS A 33 3.07 10.29 1.48
C LYS A 33 3.43 11.10 0.24
N VAL A 34 3.16 10.58 -0.96
CA VAL A 34 3.33 11.34 -2.20
C VAL A 34 2.52 12.63 -2.19
N CYS A 35 1.30 12.60 -1.64
CA CYS A 35 0.45 13.77 -1.52
C CYS A 35 0.87 14.76 -0.42
N GLU A 36 1.67 14.31 0.54
CA GLU A 36 2.28 15.15 1.58
C GLU A 36 3.59 15.81 1.12
N GLY A 37 4.09 15.44 -0.07
CA GLY A 37 5.26 16.04 -0.71
C GLY A 37 6.53 15.20 -0.62
N GLU A 38 6.45 13.95 -0.18
CA GLU A 38 7.60 13.06 0.07
C GLU A 38 8.01 12.22 -1.16
N ALA A 39 7.49 12.53 -2.35
CA ALA A 39 7.65 11.70 -3.54
C ALA A 39 9.11 11.43 -3.96
N ASN A 40 10.04 12.35 -3.68
CA ASN A 40 11.45 12.19 -4.05
C ASN A 40 12.19 11.21 -3.13
N GLU A 41 11.87 11.21 -1.84
CA GLU A 41 12.49 10.34 -0.84
C GLU A 41 11.97 8.92 -1.01
N MET A 42 10.65 8.77 -1.28
CA MET A 42 9.99 7.50 -1.54
C MET A 42 10.71 6.61 -2.57
N ILE A 43 11.26 7.17 -3.66
CA ILE A 43 11.88 6.36 -4.72
C ILE A 43 13.36 6.06 -4.45
N THR A 44 13.96 6.68 -3.44
CA THR A 44 15.37 6.51 -3.09
C THR A 44 15.55 5.26 -2.23
N PRO A 45 16.25 4.20 -2.69
CA PRO A 45 16.32 2.94 -1.94
C PRO A 45 16.95 3.04 -0.54
N SER A 46 17.81 4.04 -0.33
CA SER A 46 18.46 4.31 0.95
C SER A 46 17.66 5.26 1.85
N ALA A 47 16.53 5.79 1.40
CA ALA A 47 15.63 6.57 2.25
C ALA A 47 14.83 5.64 3.15
N GLU A 48 14.43 6.15 4.31
CA GLU A 48 13.56 5.43 5.22
C GLU A 48 12.19 5.21 4.56
N GLU A 49 11.61 4.03 4.78
CA GLU A 49 10.23 3.73 4.36
C GLU A 49 9.96 3.98 2.87
N ASN A 50 10.93 3.67 2.01
CA ASN A 50 10.82 3.86 0.57
C ASN A 50 9.91 2.80 -0.09
N ILE A 51 9.35 3.12 -1.27
CA ILE A 51 8.38 2.28 -2.00
C ILE A 51 8.92 0.88 -2.33
N TRP A 52 10.24 0.72 -2.45
CA TRP A 52 10.83 -0.57 -2.78
C TRP A 52 10.70 -1.59 -1.64
N MET A 53 10.59 -1.11 -0.40
CA MET A 53 10.34 -1.97 0.76
C MET A 53 8.92 -2.55 0.75
N CYS A 54 7.98 -1.98 -0.01
CA CYS A 54 6.68 -2.60 -0.26
C CYS A 54 6.79 -3.91 -1.06
N CYS A 55 7.92 -4.15 -1.74
CA CYS A 55 8.19 -5.41 -2.43
C CYS A 55 8.85 -6.47 -1.54
N CYS A 56 9.14 -6.16 -0.28
CA CYS A 56 9.65 -7.13 0.69
C CYS A 56 8.51 -7.96 1.30
N PRO A 57 8.80 -9.15 1.86
CA PRO A 57 7.77 -10.00 2.49
C PRO A 57 7.02 -9.31 3.63
N ASN A 58 7.71 -8.44 4.37
CA ASN A 58 7.15 -7.61 5.41
C ASN A 58 7.42 -6.14 5.06
N PRO A 59 6.38 -5.32 4.83
CA PRO A 59 6.55 -3.91 4.47
C PRO A 59 7.37 -3.14 5.50
N TYR A 60 8.18 -2.21 4.99
CA TYR A 60 9.13 -1.38 5.76
C TYR A 60 10.22 -2.15 6.53
N VAL A 61 10.22 -3.49 6.48
CA VAL A 61 11.35 -4.31 6.93
C VAL A 61 12.26 -4.59 5.73
N PRO A 62 13.57 -4.30 5.81
CA PRO A 62 14.46 -4.48 4.68
C PRO A 62 14.66 -5.97 4.40
N CYS A 63 14.69 -6.31 3.12
CA CYS A 63 14.95 -7.66 2.61
C CYS A 63 16.11 -7.61 1.60
N SER A 64 16.70 -8.76 1.26
CA SER A 64 17.69 -8.84 0.18
C SER A 64 17.03 -8.93 -1.21
N SER A 65 17.82 -8.75 -2.27
CA SER A 65 17.31 -8.75 -3.66
C SER A 65 16.59 -10.05 -4.04
N ASN A 66 17.04 -11.19 -3.52
CA ASN A 66 16.44 -12.51 -3.73
C ASN A 66 15.17 -12.77 -2.89
N GLU A 67 14.91 -11.97 -1.85
CA GLU A 67 13.69 -12.06 -1.03
C GLU A 67 12.59 -11.13 -1.56
N SER A 68 12.97 -10.09 -2.30
CA SER A 68 12.02 -9.15 -2.89
C SER A 68 11.15 -9.80 -3.97
N ASP A 69 9.88 -9.40 -4.04
CA ASP A 69 8.97 -9.84 -5.09
C ASP A 69 9.35 -9.21 -6.43
N GLU A 70 9.77 -10.05 -7.38
CA GLU A 70 10.25 -9.59 -8.68
C GLU A 70 9.15 -8.91 -9.51
N THR A 71 7.88 -9.32 -9.36
CA THR A 71 6.75 -8.71 -10.05
C THR A 71 6.53 -7.27 -9.58
N CYS A 72 6.60 -7.04 -8.27
CA CYS A 72 6.52 -5.72 -7.63
C CYS A 72 7.65 -4.81 -8.08
N VAL A 73 8.90 -5.27 -8.00
CA VAL A 73 10.07 -4.48 -8.43
C VAL A 73 9.97 -4.13 -9.92
N LYS A 74 9.54 -5.08 -10.78
CA LYS A 74 9.33 -4.84 -12.21
C LYS A 74 8.23 -3.81 -12.47
N ALA A 75 7.12 -3.88 -11.74
CA ALA A 75 6.01 -2.93 -11.88
C ALA A 75 6.45 -1.50 -11.53
N ILE A 76 7.14 -1.30 -10.41
CA ILE A 76 7.68 0.02 -10.02
C ILE A 76 8.66 0.54 -11.07
N ARG A 77 9.63 -0.29 -11.48
CA ARG A 77 10.61 0.08 -12.53
C ARG A 77 9.93 0.48 -13.84
N LYS A 78 8.87 -0.21 -14.23
CA LYS A 78 8.10 0.13 -15.43
C LYS A 78 7.52 1.53 -15.32
N GLN A 79 6.86 1.87 -14.21
CA GLN A 79 6.27 3.19 -14.02
C GLN A 79 7.33 4.30 -14.00
N LEU A 80 8.46 4.08 -13.30
CA LEU A 80 9.58 5.02 -13.30
C LEU A 80 10.17 5.23 -14.69
N LYS A 81 10.29 4.17 -15.50
CA LYS A 81 10.80 4.27 -16.87
C LYS A 81 9.85 5.05 -17.78
N ASP A 82 8.54 4.80 -17.66
CA ASP A 82 7.55 5.36 -18.56
C ASP A 82 7.26 6.84 -18.25
N HIS A 83 7.36 7.24 -16.98
CA HIS A 83 6.96 8.58 -16.53
C HIS A 83 8.11 9.44 -15.97
N GLY A 84 9.27 8.85 -15.66
CA GLY A 84 10.42 9.54 -15.06
C GLY A 84 10.27 9.82 -13.55
N SER A 85 9.09 9.63 -12.99
CA SER A 85 8.78 9.73 -11.57
C SER A 85 7.67 8.74 -11.20
N LEU A 86 7.40 8.57 -9.90
CA LEU A 86 6.33 7.73 -9.39
C LEU A 86 5.30 8.59 -8.66
N GLY A 87 4.32 9.10 -9.40
CA GLY A 87 3.16 9.81 -8.85
C GLY A 87 2.03 8.85 -8.44
N LEU A 88 0.90 9.40 -8.01
CA LEU A 88 -0.29 8.63 -7.60
C LEU A 88 -0.77 7.64 -8.67
N ASP A 89 -0.85 8.07 -9.93
CA ASP A 89 -1.26 7.21 -11.05
C ASP A 89 -0.33 6.02 -11.21
N GLY A 90 0.98 6.26 -11.08
CA GLY A 90 2.00 5.22 -11.15
C GLY A 90 1.87 4.22 -10.01
N LEU A 91 1.71 4.70 -8.76
CA LEU A 91 1.50 3.83 -7.60
C LEU A 91 0.24 2.98 -7.74
N LEU A 92 -0.87 3.58 -8.16
CA LEU A 92 -2.12 2.86 -8.38
C LEU A 92 -1.98 1.81 -9.48
N GLU A 93 -1.21 2.09 -10.53
CA GLU A 93 -0.94 1.12 -11.60
C GLU A 93 0.00 -0.02 -11.16
N VAL A 94 0.99 0.25 -10.29
CA VAL A 94 1.78 -0.80 -9.63
C VAL A 94 0.85 -1.72 -8.86
N ARG A 95 -0.02 -1.15 -8.01
CA ARG A 95 -0.98 -1.91 -7.21
C ARG A 95 -1.92 -2.75 -8.09
N LYS A 96 -2.48 -2.19 -9.16
CA LYS A 96 -3.30 -2.93 -10.14
C LYS A 96 -2.56 -4.08 -10.78
N THR A 97 -1.30 -3.87 -11.16
CA THR A 97 -0.45 -4.91 -11.75
C THR A 97 -0.26 -6.08 -10.79
N LEU A 98 -0.03 -5.81 -9.51
CA LEU A 98 0.13 -6.84 -8.48
C LEU A 98 -1.16 -7.61 -8.23
N LEU A 99 -2.25 -6.90 -7.95
CA LEU A 99 -3.53 -7.54 -7.66
C LEU A 99 -4.08 -8.30 -8.87
N GLY A 100 -3.83 -7.81 -10.08
CA GLY A 100 -4.22 -8.47 -11.33
C GLY A 100 -3.37 -9.69 -11.70
N SER A 101 -2.22 -9.92 -11.05
CA SER A 101 -1.37 -11.07 -11.34
C SER A 101 -1.72 -12.34 -10.54
N SER A 102 -2.68 -12.25 -9.60
CA SER A 102 -3.11 -13.38 -8.77
C SER A 102 -4.63 -13.42 -8.63
N GLU A 103 -5.23 -14.57 -8.95
CA GLU A 103 -6.67 -14.80 -8.79
C GLU A 103 -7.12 -14.72 -7.31
N GLN A 104 -6.19 -14.96 -6.36
CA GLN A 104 -6.46 -14.86 -4.92
C GLN A 104 -6.73 -13.41 -4.47
N CYS A 105 -6.40 -12.43 -5.31
CA CYS A 105 -6.61 -11.02 -5.03
C CYS A 105 -7.92 -10.46 -5.61
N GLY A 106 -8.82 -11.32 -6.09
CA GLY A 106 -10.09 -10.89 -6.70
C GLY A 106 -11.06 -10.13 -5.78
N GLY A 107 -10.81 -10.13 -4.46
CA GLY A 107 -11.57 -9.33 -3.48
C GLY A 107 -11.19 -7.85 -3.42
N PHE A 108 -10.02 -7.48 -3.94
CA PHE A 108 -9.51 -6.12 -3.83
C PHE A 108 -10.11 -5.17 -4.88
N PHE A 109 -10.28 -3.92 -4.48
CA PHE A 109 -10.77 -2.87 -5.39
C PHE A 109 -9.66 -2.44 -6.36
N LEU A 110 -9.89 -2.68 -7.65
CA LEU A 110 -9.06 -2.17 -8.74
C LEU A 110 -9.67 -0.85 -9.22
N ASP A 111 -9.46 0.23 -8.47
CA ASP A 111 -10.11 1.52 -8.78
C ASP A 111 -9.79 2.03 -10.18
N THR A 112 -10.80 2.56 -10.87
CA THR A 112 -10.68 3.05 -12.25
C THR A 112 -10.56 4.57 -12.34
N VAL A 113 -10.57 5.26 -11.20
CA VAL A 113 -10.52 6.72 -11.13
C VAL A 113 -9.06 7.19 -11.10
N THR A 114 -8.77 8.29 -11.80
CA THR A 114 -7.46 8.95 -11.74
C THR A 114 -7.31 9.64 -10.37
N PRO A 115 -6.35 9.25 -9.52
CA PRO A 115 -6.13 9.89 -8.24
C PRO A 115 -5.60 11.33 -8.36
N ILE A 116 -6.20 12.24 -7.58
CA ILE A 116 -5.74 13.64 -7.43
C ILE A 116 -5.51 13.88 -5.94
N CYS A 117 -4.35 14.43 -5.57
CA CYS A 117 -4.07 14.75 -4.16
C CYS A 117 -5.16 15.66 -3.56
N LYS A 118 -5.46 15.47 -2.27
CA LYS A 118 -6.58 16.06 -1.52
C LYS A 118 -7.98 15.56 -1.90
N GLU A 119 -8.17 15.07 -3.12
CA GLU A 119 -9.47 14.55 -3.58
C GLU A 119 -9.55 13.03 -3.50
N TRP A 120 -8.42 12.33 -3.66
CA TRP A 120 -8.36 10.88 -3.74
C TRP A 120 -9.04 10.15 -2.57
N PRO A 121 -8.94 10.58 -1.29
CA PRO A 121 -9.59 9.88 -0.20
C PRO A 121 -11.12 9.92 -0.31
N SER A 122 -11.67 11.02 -0.84
CA SER A 122 -13.11 11.19 -1.06
C SER A 122 -13.59 10.55 -2.36
N ALA A 123 -12.74 10.55 -3.40
CA ALA A 123 -13.05 9.94 -4.70
C ALA A 123 -12.95 8.41 -4.68
N MET A 124 -12.12 7.86 -3.79
CA MET A 124 -11.83 6.43 -3.64
C MET A 124 -11.91 6.01 -2.17
N PRO A 125 -13.07 6.18 -1.50
CA PRO A 125 -13.20 5.92 -0.06
C PRO A 125 -12.94 4.46 0.32
N LYS A 126 -13.08 3.53 -0.63
CA LYS A 126 -12.79 2.12 -0.41
C LYS A 126 -11.30 1.85 -0.28
N LEU A 127 -10.46 2.48 -1.12
CA LEU A 127 -9.01 2.39 -0.96
C LEU A 127 -8.54 3.13 0.28
N MET A 128 -9.20 4.24 0.63
CA MET A 128 -8.92 4.90 1.91
C MET A 128 -9.19 3.96 3.09
N CYS A 129 -10.33 3.25 3.10
CA CYS A 129 -10.59 2.26 4.14
C CYS A 129 -9.61 1.09 4.10
N GLU A 130 -9.22 0.59 2.93
CA GLU A 130 -8.21 -0.47 2.82
C GLU A 130 -6.87 -0.03 3.41
N MET A 131 -6.42 1.19 3.08
CA MET A 131 -5.20 1.79 3.61
C MET A 131 -5.25 1.94 5.13
N LEU A 132 -6.30 2.58 5.65
CA LEU A 132 -6.49 2.80 7.09
C LEU A 132 -6.56 1.48 7.86
N THR A 133 -7.33 0.50 7.36
CA THR A 133 -7.39 -0.83 7.96
C THR A 133 -6.02 -1.50 7.95
N TRP A 134 -5.28 -1.45 6.84
CA TRP A 134 -3.93 -2.02 6.78
C TRP A 134 -2.96 -1.32 7.76
N GLN A 135 -2.91 0.01 7.79
CA GLN A 135 -2.10 0.79 8.75
C GLN A 135 -2.43 0.40 10.20
N TRP A 136 -3.70 0.25 10.53
CA TRP A 136 -4.14 -0.15 11.87
C TRP A 136 -3.72 -1.56 12.24
N GLU A 137 -3.92 -2.52 11.35
CA GLU A 137 -3.68 -3.94 11.59
C GLU A 137 -2.20 -4.32 11.54
N GLU A 138 -1.42 -3.64 10.69
CA GLU A 138 -0.04 -4.00 10.41
C GLU A 138 0.98 -3.06 11.07
N LEU A 139 0.63 -1.78 11.23
CA LEU A 139 1.50 -0.76 11.82
C LEU A 139 1.01 -0.26 13.18
N GLY A 140 -0.25 -0.53 13.55
CA GLY A 140 -0.86 0.05 14.75
C GLY A 140 -1.12 1.54 14.64
N ASP A 141 -1.03 2.07 13.41
CA ASP A 141 -1.24 3.47 13.05
C ASP A 141 -2.69 3.73 12.64
N GLY A 142 -3.08 5.00 12.66
CA GLY A 142 -4.40 5.46 12.24
C GLY A 142 -5.10 6.27 13.32
N ASN A 143 -5.85 7.27 12.87
CA ASN A 143 -6.64 8.14 13.74
C ASN A 143 -8.12 7.73 13.69
N SER A 144 -8.75 7.55 14.86
CA SER A 144 -10.19 7.29 14.97
C SER A 144 -11.07 8.31 14.22
N GLU A 145 -10.62 9.56 14.10
CA GLU A 145 -11.33 10.61 13.35
C GLU A 145 -11.33 10.33 11.85
N GLU A 146 -10.24 9.79 11.28
CA GLU A 146 -10.14 9.44 9.86
C GLU A 146 -11.02 8.23 9.54
N PHE A 147 -10.98 7.20 10.40
CA PHE A 147 -11.89 6.07 10.29
C PHE A 147 -13.36 6.53 10.32
N ALA A 148 -13.72 7.45 11.23
CA ALA A 148 -15.05 8.02 11.29
C ALA A 148 -15.39 8.86 10.05
N GLN A 149 -14.47 9.69 9.57
CA GLN A 149 -14.63 10.54 8.39
C GLN A 149 -14.98 9.72 7.14
N PHE A 150 -14.28 8.60 6.92
CA PHE A 150 -14.48 7.75 5.75
C PHE A 150 -15.47 6.61 5.97
N SER A 151 -16.10 6.56 7.16
CA SER A 151 -17.02 5.48 7.55
C SER A 151 -16.38 4.09 7.48
N CYS A 152 -15.09 4.01 7.81
CA CYS A 152 -14.33 2.77 7.85
C CYS A 152 -14.48 2.10 9.22
N PRO A 153 -14.60 0.76 9.28
CA PRO A 153 -14.66 0.04 10.53
C PRO A 153 -13.29 0.04 11.24
N MET A 154 -13.27 0.48 12.49
CA MET A 154 -12.08 0.43 13.35
C MET A 154 -12.27 -0.68 14.38
N ILE A 155 -11.56 -1.80 14.21
CA ILE A 155 -11.66 -2.97 15.09
C ILE A 155 -10.47 -2.94 16.06
N GLU A 156 -10.70 -2.48 17.29
CA GLU A 156 -9.63 -2.30 18.29
C GLU A 156 -8.81 -3.58 18.51
N ALA A 157 -9.47 -4.74 18.50
CA ALA A 157 -8.83 -6.04 18.69
C ALA A 157 -7.82 -6.41 17.59
N ASN A 158 -7.88 -5.77 16.42
CA ASN A 158 -6.97 -6.05 15.31
C ASN A 158 -5.74 -5.13 15.29
N ARG A 159 -5.63 -4.15 16.21
CA ARG A 159 -4.52 -3.20 16.20
C ARG A 159 -3.17 -3.91 16.35
N ALA A 160 -2.21 -3.57 15.49
CA ALA A 160 -0.85 -4.05 15.65
C ALA A 160 -0.22 -3.52 16.96
N SER A 161 0.44 -4.39 17.73
CA SER A 161 1.12 -4.01 18.97
C SER A 161 2.57 -3.56 18.80
N ASP A 162 3.20 -3.89 17.66
CA ASP A 162 4.64 -3.70 17.42
C ASP A 162 4.95 -3.13 16.03
N GLY A 163 4.01 -2.36 15.45
CA GLY A 163 4.19 -1.86 14.09
C GLY A 163 5.33 -0.85 13.95
N ASN A 164 5.67 -0.13 15.02
CA ASN A 164 6.85 0.74 15.04
C ASN A 164 8.18 -0.01 14.81
N SER A 165 8.26 -1.31 15.11
CA SER A 165 9.46 -2.10 14.81
C SER A 165 9.75 -2.22 13.31
N ARG A 166 8.73 -1.99 12.47
CA ARG A 166 8.84 -2.01 11.01
C ARG A 166 9.27 -0.68 10.42
N LYS A 167 9.34 0.41 11.21
CA LYS A 167 9.60 1.77 10.71
C LYS A 167 11.09 2.16 10.77
N GLY A 168 11.46 3.20 10.02
CA GLY A 168 12.80 3.81 10.07
C GLY A 168 13.94 2.95 9.49
N HIS A 169 13.62 1.96 8.66
CA HIS A 169 14.61 1.15 7.96
C HIS A 169 14.78 1.58 6.51
N ALA A 170 15.89 1.18 5.90
CA ALA A 170 16.20 1.41 4.49
C ALA A 170 16.80 0.15 3.85
N LEU A 171 16.77 0.06 2.52
CA LEU A 171 17.38 -1.07 1.81
C LEU A 171 18.91 -0.94 1.79
N SER A 172 19.58 -2.08 1.88
CA SER A 172 21.04 -2.20 1.74
C SER A 172 21.50 -2.44 0.30
N TRP A 173 20.55 -2.54 -0.64
CA TRP A 173 20.79 -2.79 -2.07
C TRP A 173 19.93 -1.85 -2.93
N ASP A 174 20.30 -1.71 -4.21
CA ASP A 174 19.67 -0.76 -5.12
C ASP A 174 18.76 -1.48 -6.14
N PRO A 175 17.43 -1.54 -5.91
CA PRO A 175 16.46 -2.08 -6.84
C PRO A 175 16.30 -1.27 -8.11
N GLN A 176 16.92 -0.10 -8.28
CA GLN A 176 16.92 0.59 -9.57
C GLN A 176 17.99 0.02 -10.51
N ARG A 177 19.09 -0.47 -9.95
CA ARG A 177 20.15 -1.11 -10.73
C ARG A 177 19.68 -2.50 -11.13
N ARG A 178 19.68 -2.77 -12.45
CA ARG A 178 19.63 -4.16 -12.91
C ARG A 178 20.90 -4.83 -12.41
N GLU A 179 20.80 -5.69 -11.42
CA GLU A 179 21.74 -6.81 -11.35
C GLU A 179 21.43 -7.68 -12.57
N LEU A 180 22.21 -7.46 -13.63
CA LEU A 180 22.36 -8.39 -14.75
C LEU A 180 23.33 -9.49 -14.34
#